data_AF-A0A226D024-F1
#
_entry.id   AF-A0A226D024-F1
#
_cell.length_a   1.000
_cell.length_b   1.000
_cell.length_c   1.000
_cell.angle_alpha   90.00
_cell.angle_beta   90.00
_cell.angle_gamma   90.00
#
_symmetry.space_group_name_H-M   'P 1'
#
loop_
_entity.id
_entity.type
_entity.pdbx_description
1 polymer ?
#
loop_
_entity_poly.entity_id
_entity_poly.type
_entity_poly.pdbx_seq_one_letter_code
_entity_poly.pdbx_strand_id
1 'polypeptide(L)'
;MSPLSEEEDIEEMENAEADDKQLVFATMLKDYQILLSKSQVPSVKEKKDKATKEFLAALQEKLTLALMKGTLSKKISRMKSEVKKKCDLNRTGNKKLLLKSWEKVMAELIGAKTNPSIAQVQGAVSVGVSSGVARAKIPMPNFLTKSETTVELIEPPPKKLQSINGCMKRKTGDDVLKLLETDDTKILSLAQLQRLVLLEQLKVLTLKRQRLEKETPAITYVDVNVNDGPDYELADI
;
A
#
# COMPACT_ATOMS: atom_id res chain seq x y z
N MET A 1 -6.45 23.22 -32.78
CA MET A 1 -6.60 21.75 -32.70
C MET A 1 -5.61 21.29 -31.64
N SER A 2 -6.10 21.04 -30.43
CA SER A 2 -5.26 20.74 -29.26
C SER A 2 -5.00 19.23 -29.21
N PRO A 3 -3.75 18.75 -29.23
CA PRO A 3 -3.42 17.32 -29.17
C PRO A 3 -3.60 16.68 -27.77
N LEU A 4 -4.13 17.44 -26.79
CA LEU A 4 -4.26 17.01 -25.40
C LEU A 4 -5.50 16.14 -25.10
N SER A 5 -6.48 16.00 -26.03
CA SER A 5 -7.65 15.14 -25.78
C SER A 5 -7.47 13.69 -26.24
N GLU A 6 -6.61 13.44 -27.23
CA GLU A 6 -6.44 12.10 -27.80
C GLU A 6 -5.66 11.16 -26.86
N GLU A 7 -4.76 11.70 -26.03
CA GLU A 7 -3.98 10.91 -25.06
C GLU A 7 -4.84 10.45 -23.86
N GLU A 8 -5.78 11.28 -23.37
CA GLU A 8 -6.72 10.91 -22.30
C GLU A 8 -7.72 9.84 -22.78
N ASP A 9 -8.20 9.93 -24.03
CA ASP A 9 -9.13 8.96 -24.61
C ASP A 9 -8.50 7.57 -24.81
N ILE A 10 -7.20 7.50 -25.13
CA ILE A 10 -6.46 6.24 -25.28
C ILE A 10 -6.21 5.58 -23.92
N GLU A 11 -5.83 6.34 -22.89
CA GLU A 11 -5.67 5.81 -21.54
C GLU A 11 -6.99 5.32 -20.92
N GLU A 12 -8.11 5.99 -21.18
CA GLU A 12 -9.43 5.51 -20.73
C GLU A 12 -9.83 4.20 -21.44
N MET A 13 -9.56 4.07 -22.74
CA MET A 13 -9.85 2.84 -23.50
C MET A 13 -9.02 1.64 -23.02
N GLU A 14 -7.72 1.83 -22.77
CA GLU A 14 -6.84 0.74 -22.30
C GLU A 14 -7.20 0.30 -20.86
N ASN A 15 -7.59 1.26 -20.01
CA ASN A 15 -8.09 0.96 -18.66
C ASN A 15 -9.45 0.25 -18.67
N ALA A 16 -10.33 0.58 -19.62
CA ALA A 16 -11.61 -0.09 -19.79
C ALA A 16 -11.43 -1.55 -20.23
N GLU A 17 -10.51 -1.82 -21.17
CA GLU A 17 -10.19 -3.18 -21.61
C GLU A 17 -9.60 -4.02 -20.47
N ALA A 18 -8.80 -3.40 -19.58
CA ALA A 18 -8.29 -4.03 -18.38
C ALA A 18 -9.39 -4.36 -17.35
N ASP A 19 -10.39 -3.48 -17.20
CA ASP A 19 -11.54 -3.70 -16.32
C ASP A 19 -12.46 -4.82 -16.85
N ASP A 20 -12.63 -4.93 -18.16
CA ASP A 20 -13.41 -6.02 -18.79
C ASP A 20 -12.74 -7.38 -18.61
N LYS A 21 -11.40 -7.46 -18.79
CA LYS A 21 -10.63 -8.67 -18.48
C LYS A 21 -10.75 -9.07 -17.01
N GLN A 22 -10.82 -8.08 -16.10
CA GLN A 22 -11.05 -8.33 -14.67
C GLN A 22 -12.49 -8.77 -14.37
N LEU A 23 -13.47 -8.26 -15.12
CA LEU A 23 -14.87 -8.66 -15.01
C LEU A 23 -15.06 -10.11 -15.45
N VAL A 24 -14.51 -10.50 -16.60
CA VAL A 24 -14.52 -11.90 -17.08
C VAL A 24 -13.85 -12.83 -16.07
N PHE A 25 -12.71 -12.40 -15.50
CA PHE A 25 -12.05 -13.17 -14.45
C PHE A 25 -12.94 -13.35 -13.19
N ALA A 26 -13.58 -12.27 -12.73
CA ALA A 26 -14.43 -12.29 -11.54
C ALA A 26 -15.72 -13.11 -11.74
N THR A 27 -16.31 -13.08 -12.94
CA THR A 27 -17.50 -13.88 -13.26
C THR A 27 -17.17 -15.37 -13.31
N MET A 28 -16.06 -15.76 -13.94
CA MET A 28 -15.60 -17.16 -13.92
C MET A 28 -15.31 -17.67 -12.50
N LEU A 29 -14.84 -16.78 -11.61
CA LEU A 29 -14.56 -17.15 -10.23
C LEU A 29 -15.83 -17.54 -9.45
N LYS A 30 -17.03 -17.18 -9.93
CA LYS A 30 -18.31 -17.61 -9.34
C LYS A 30 -18.47 -19.14 -9.36
N ASP A 31 -17.95 -19.79 -10.40
CA ASP A 31 -18.06 -21.25 -10.57
C ASP A 31 -17.05 -22.00 -9.69
N TYR A 32 -15.98 -21.31 -9.27
CA TYR A 32 -14.86 -21.88 -8.50
C TYR A 32 -14.73 -21.28 -7.10
N GLN A 33 -15.84 -21.15 -6.36
CA GLN A 33 -15.84 -20.57 -5.01
C GLN A 33 -14.91 -21.27 -4.03
N ILE A 34 -14.58 -22.55 -4.26
CA ILE A 34 -13.63 -23.27 -3.42
C ILE A 34 -12.24 -22.62 -3.38
N LEU A 35 -11.86 -21.89 -4.44
CA LEU A 35 -10.63 -21.08 -4.49
C LEU A 35 -10.67 -19.88 -3.52
N LEU A 36 -11.87 -19.44 -3.12
CA LEU A 36 -12.06 -18.36 -2.18
C LEU A 36 -11.93 -18.83 -0.72
N SER A 37 -12.17 -20.12 -0.46
CA SER A 37 -12.17 -20.73 0.88
C SER A 37 -10.81 -20.57 1.58
N LYS A 38 -10.84 -20.34 2.90
CA LYS A 38 -9.63 -20.30 3.75
C LYS A 38 -9.27 -21.65 4.39
N SER A 39 -10.09 -22.69 4.19
CA SER A 39 -9.88 -23.99 4.83
C SER A 39 -8.52 -24.59 4.45
N GLN A 40 -7.83 -25.13 5.45
CA GLN A 40 -6.54 -25.82 5.32
C GLN A 40 -6.65 -27.34 5.40
N VAL A 41 -7.87 -27.87 5.46
CA VAL A 41 -8.12 -29.31 5.51
C VAL A 41 -7.52 -29.98 4.27
N PRO A 42 -6.78 -31.10 4.39
CA PRO A 42 -6.11 -31.75 3.26
C PRO A 42 -7.05 -32.06 2.09
N SER A 43 -8.23 -32.60 2.36
CA SER A 43 -9.25 -32.89 1.33
C SER A 43 -9.73 -31.65 0.59
N VAL A 44 -9.78 -30.49 1.26
CA VAL A 44 -10.14 -29.22 0.63
C VAL A 44 -8.97 -28.65 -0.17
N LYS A 45 -7.72 -28.87 0.27
CA LYS A 45 -6.53 -28.47 -0.49
C LYS A 45 -6.43 -29.23 -1.82
N GLU A 46 -6.68 -30.53 -1.82
CA GLU A 46 -6.71 -31.33 -3.04
C GLU A 46 -7.79 -30.84 -4.02
N LYS A 47 -9.00 -30.58 -3.50
CA LYS A 47 -10.10 -30.01 -4.31
C LYS A 47 -9.75 -28.63 -4.85
N LYS A 48 -9.10 -27.77 -4.06
CA LYS A 48 -8.61 -26.46 -4.52
C LYS A 48 -7.56 -26.59 -5.60
N ASP A 49 -6.64 -27.54 -5.47
CA ASP A 49 -5.59 -27.77 -6.45
C ASP A 49 -6.16 -28.27 -7.78
N LYS A 50 -7.16 -29.16 -7.72
CA LYS A 50 -7.93 -29.57 -8.90
C LYS A 50 -8.66 -28.38 -9.54
N ALA A 51 -9.44 -27.64 -8.74
CA ALA A 51 -10.14 -26.44 -9.20
C ALA A 51 -9.18 -25.38 -9.77
N THR A 52 -7.97 -25.26 -9.23
CA THR A 52 -6.96 -24.32 -9.73
C THR A 52 -6.50 -24.72 -11.13
N LYS A 53 -6.27 -26.01 -11.38
CA LYS A 53 -5.87 -26.50 -12.70
C LYS A 53 -6.97 -26.28 -13.73
N GLU A 54 -8.21 -26.61 -13.38
CA GLU A 54 -9.38 -26.40 -14.24
C GLU A 54 -9.60 -24.91 -14.54
N PHE A 55 -9.50 -24.05 -13.52
CA PHE A 55 -9.63 -22.60 -13.70
C PHE A 55 -8.53 -22.01 -14.59
N LEU A 56 -7.29 -22.49 -14.46
CA LEU A 56 -6.20 -22.06 -15.32
C LEU A 56 -6.43 -22.46 -16.79
N ALA A 57 -6.95 -23.67 -17.03
CA ALA A 57 -7.30 -24.11 -18.38
C ALA A 57 -8.42 -23.24 -18.97
N ALA A 58 -9.47 -22.96 -18.20
CA ALA A 58 -10.58 -22.09 -18.63
C ALA A 58 -10.12 -20.64 -18.91
N LEU A 59 -9.19 -20.11 -18.11
CA LEU A 59 -8.61 -18.78 -18.35
C LEU A 59 -7.76 -18.75 -19.61
N GLN A 60 -6.98 -19.81 -19.88
CA GLN A 60 -6.19 -19.89 -21.10
C GLN A 60 -7.09 -19.94 -22.33
N GLU A 61 -8.23 -20.65 -22.27
CA GLU A 61 -9.19 -20.71 -23.37
C GLU A 61 -9.86 -19.35 -23.64
N LYS A 62 -10.29 -18.64 -22.60
CA LYS A 62 -11.14 -17.44 -22.74
C LYS A 62 -10.38 -16.13 -22.84
N LEU A 63 -9.23 -16.04 -22.19
CA LEU A 63 -8.43 -14.82 -22.09
C LEU A 63 -7.07 -14.95 -22.77
N THR A 64 -6.75 -16.13 -23.32
CA THR A 64 -5.44 -16.45 -23.93
C THR A 64 -4.24 -16.17 -23.01
N LEU A 65 -4.48 -16.11 -21.70
CA LEU A 65 -3.51 -15.74 -20.68
C LEU A 65 -2.99 -16.99 -19.96
N ALA A 66 -1.72 -17.33 -20.18
CA ALA A 66 -1.03 -18.38 -19.45
C ALA A 66 -0.60 -17.86 -18.06
N LEU A 67 -1.32 -18.24 -17.01
CA LEU A 67 -1.00 -17.87 -15.63
C LEU A 67 -0.42 -19.06 -14.86
N MET A 68 0.58 -18.78 -14.02
CA MET A 68 1.08 -19.74 -13.03
C MET A 68 0.14 -19.82 -11.82
N LYS A 69 0.12 -20.98 -11.13
CA LYS A 69 -0.64 -21.17 -9.87
C LYS A 69 -0.38 -20.06 -8.85
N GLY A 70 0.88 -19.64 -8.71
CA GLY A 70 1.29 -18.58 -7.79
C GLY A 70 0.76 -17.19 -8.17
N THR A 71 0.73 -16.85 -9.47
CA THR A 71 0.22 -15.56 -9.94
C THR A 71 -1.31 -15.50 -9.83
N LEU A 72 -2.00 -16.62 -10.08
CA LEU A 72 -3.45 -16.73 -9.86
C LEU A 72 -3.82 -16.46 -8.40
N SER A 73 -3.20 -17.16 -7.46
CA SER A 73 -3.48 -16.99 -6.02
C SER A 73 -3.20 -15.56 -5.55
N LYS A 74 -2.12 -14.94 -6.04
CA LYS A 74 -1.80 -13.54 -5.79
C LYS A 74 -2.87 -12.60 -6.36
N LYS A 75 -3.31 -12.81 -7.61
CA LYS A 75 -4.36 -12.01 -8.27
C LYS A 75 -5.67 -12.06 -7.49
N ILE A 76 -6.13 -13.26 -7.11
CA ILE A 76 -7.31 -13.45 -6.26
C ILE A 76 -7.15 -12.71 -4.93
N SER A 77 -5.98 -12.84 -4.29
CA SER A 77 -5.73 -12.18 -2.98
C SER A 77 -5.70 -10.66 -3.09
N ARG A 78 -5.12 -10.12 -4.17
CA ARG A 78 -5.12 -8.68 -4.47
C ARG A 78 -6.55 -8.17 -4.68
N MET A 79 -7.31 -8.80 -5.58
CA MET A 79 -8.70 -8.44 -5.84
C MET A 79 -9.55 -8.46 -4.57
N LYS A 80 -9.42 -9.49 -3.73
CA LYS A 80 -10.10 -9.54 -2.42
C LYS A 80 -9.73 -8.37 -1.52
N SER A 81 -8.46 -8.00 -1.48
CA SER A 81 -7.95 -6.95 -0.59
C SER A 81 -8.40 -5.56 -1.04
N GLU A 82 -8.39 -5.31 -2.35
CA GLU A 82 -8.90 -4.07 -2.94
C GLU A 82 -10.39 -3.88 -2.65
N VAL A 83 -11.21 -4.92 -2.89
CA VAL A 83 -12.64 -4.88 -2.59
C VAL A 83 -12.88 -4.69 -1.09
N LYS A 84 -12.17 -5.40 -0.22
CA LYS A 84 -12.30 -5.23 1.24
C LYS A 84 -11.93 -3.84 1.73
N LYS A 85 -10.86 -3.25 1.18
CA LYS A 85 -10.43 -1.88 1.52
C LYS A 85 -11.47 -0.84 1.07
N LYS A 86 -12.19 -1.10 -0.02
CA LYS A 86 -13.30 -0.26 -0.47
C LYS A 86 -14.54 -0.47 0.39
N CYS A 87 -14.90 -1.71 0.71
CA CYS A 87 -16.08 -2.06 1.53
C CYS A 87 -15.85 -2.03 3.04
N ASP A 88 -14.76 -1.43 3.52
CA ASP A 88 -14.46 -1.38 4.96
C ASP A 88 -15.53 -0.56 5.70
N LEU A 89 -16.21 -1.21 6.65
CA LEU A 89 -17.30 -0.63 7.43
C LEU A 89 -16.80 0.50 8.33
N ASN A 90 -15.52 0.44 8.74
CA ASN A 90 -14.90 1.43 9.61
C ASN A 90 -14.35 2.64 8.84
N ARG A 91 -14.46 2.65 7.50
CA ARG A 91 -14.02 3.77 6.69
C ARG A 91 -14.99 4.93 6.88
N THR A 92 -14.66 5.80 7.82
CA THR A 92 -15.40 7.02 8.15
C THR A 92 -15.41 7.98 6.97
N GLY A 93 -16.57 8.17 6.37
CA GLY A 93 -16.82 9.16 5.34
C GLY A 93 -18.16 8.88 4.67
N ASN A 94 -19.10 9.81 4.78
CA ASN A 94 -20.46 9.73 4.22
C ASN A 94 -20.53 9.71 2.68
N LYS A 95 -19.47 9.24 1.99
CA LYS A 95 -19.45 9.11 0.53
C LYS A 95 -19.89 7.71 0.16
N LYS A 96 -20.93 7.62 -0.67
CA LYS A 96 -21.38 6.35 -1.26
C LYS A 96 -20.23 5.67 -1.99
N LEU A 97 -20.00 4.39 -1.68
CA LEU A 97 -18.98 3.58 -2.35
C LEU A 97 -19.40 3.34 -3.80
N LEU A 98 -18.63 3.90 -4.74
CA LEU A 98 -18.72 3.55 -6.17
C LEU A 98 -17.77 2.39 -6.44
N LEU A 99 -18.33 1.18 -6.55
CA LEU A 99 -17.61 -0.03 -6.93
C LEU A 99 -17.67 -0.22 -8.45
N LYS A 100 -16.54 -0.63 -9.05
CA LYS A 100 -16.48 -1.07 -10.45
C LYS A 100 -17.30 -2.35 -10.65
N SER A 101 -17.61 -2.68 -11.91
CA SER A 101 -18.42 -3.85 -12.28
C SER A 101 -17.88 -5.16 -11.68
N TRP A 102 -16.58 -5.42 -11.84
CA TRP A 102 -15.93 -6.62 -11.33
C TRP A 102 -15.83 -6.60 -9.79
N GLU A 103 -15.72 -5.43 -9.17
CA GLU A 103 -15.65 -5.27 -7.71
C GLU A 103 -16.98 -5.63 -7.05
N LYS A 104 -18.10 -5.31 -7.69
CA LYS A 104 -19.44 -5.73 -7.24
C LYS A 104 -19.57 -7.25 -7.23
N VAL A 105 -19.15 -7.91 -8.32
CA VAL A 105 -19.14 -9.37 -8.44
C VAL A 105 -18.25 -10.01 -7.37
N MET A 106 -17.06 -9.45 -7.14
CA MET A 106 -16.15 -9.94 -6.11
C MET A 106 -16.66 -9.67 -4.68
N ALA A 107 -17.33 -8.53 -4.44
CA ALA A 107 -17.93 -8.20 -3.15
C ALA A 107 -19.03 -9.20 -2.77
N GLU A 108 -19.88 -9.55 -3.75
CA GLU A 108 -20.89 -10.61 -3.63
C GLU A 108 -20.23 -11.95 -3.26
N LEU A 109 -19.18 -12.35 -3.99
CA LEU A 109 -18.50 -13.63 -3.78
C LEU A 109 -17.81 -13.76 -2.41
N ILE A 110 -17.29 -12.68 -1.86
CA ILE A 110 -16.64 -12.70 -0.54
C ILE A 110 -17.62 -12.42 0.61
N GLY A 111 -18.89 -12.15 0.32
CA GLY A 111 -19.89 -11.76 1.32
C GLY A 111 -19.60 -10.43 2.01
N ALA A 112 -18.93 -9.49 1.32
CA ALA A 112 -18.69 -8.17 1.88
C ALA A 112 -20.00 -7.38 1.91
N LYS A 113 -20.44 -6.98 3.10
CA LYS A 113 -21.59 -6.08 3.25
C LYS A 113 -21.19 -4.71 2.72
N THR A 114 -21.91 -4.20 1.72
CA THR A 114 -21.73 -2.84 1.22
C THR A 114 -22.02 -1.85 2.34
N ASN A 115 -21.10 -0.92 2.62
CA ASN A 115 -21.34 0.13 3.61
C ASN A 115 -22.56 0.97 3.18
N PRO A 116 -23.66 1.00 3.95
CA PRO A 116 -24.71 1.97 3.70
C PRO A 116 -24.10 3.35 3.95
N SER A 117 -23.97 4.16 2.90
CA SER A 117 -23.66 5.58 3.07
C SER A 117 -24.66 6.12 4.08
N ILE A 118 -24.19 6.55 5.25
CA ILE A 118 -25.02 7.31 6.18
C ILE A 118 -25.28 8.62 5.45
N ALA A 119 -26.43 8.69 4.75
CA ALA A 119 -26.98 9.96 4.35
C ALA A 119 -27.06 10.79 5.63
N GLN A 120 -26.64 12.05 5.57
CA GLN A 120 -26.89 12.97 6.67
C GLN A 120 -28.36 12.80 7.08
N VAL A 121 -28.59 12.42 8.34
CA VAL A 121 -29.93 12.38 8.89
C VAL A 121 -30.52 13.77 8.65
N GLN A 122 -31.67 13.83 7.98
CA GLN A 122 -32.39 15.06 7.68
C GLN A 122 -32.65 15.77 9.02
N GLY A 123 -31.83 16.78 9.37
CA GLY A 123 -31.86 17.46 10.67
C GLY A 123 -30.51 17.58 11.41
N ALA A 124 -29.43 16.94 10.96
CA ALA A 124 -28.11 17.12 11.57
C ALA A 124 -27.51 18.49 11.19
N VAL A 125 -27.69 19.48 12.08
CA VAL A 125 -27.06 20.81 11.96
C VAL A 125 -25.55 20.64 12.08
N SER A 126 -24.82 21.13 11.07
CA SER A 126 -23.36 21.28 11.11
C SER A 126 -22.98 22.26 12.21
N VAL A 127 -22.60 21.77 13.40
CA VAL A 127 -22.05 22.60 14.46
C VAL A 127 -20.55 22.76 14.21
N GLY A 128 -20.18 23.78 13.43
CA GLY A 128 -18.78 24.15 13.31
C GLY A 128 -18.36 24.85 12.03
N VAL A 129 -18.87 26.07 11.79
CA VAL A 129 -18.06 27.20 11.30
C VAL A 129 -18.71 28.48 11.85
N SER A 130 -18.04 29.15 12.78
CA SER A 130 -18.47 30.43 13.32
C SER A 130 -18.12 31.55 12.34
N SER A 131 -19.10 32.24 11.78
CA SER A 131 -19.05 33.69 11.60
C SER A 131 -20.41 34.26 11.19
N GLY A 132 -20.92 35.23 11.94
CA GLY A 132 -21.81 36.27 11.39
C GLY A 132 -23.31 36.19 11.71
N VAL A 133 -23.68 36.63 12.91
CA VAL A 133 -24.86 37.49 13.22
C VAL A 133 -26.26 37.04 12.73
N ALA A 134 -27.09 36.56 13.66
CA ALA A 134 -28.38 37.18 14.00
C ALA A 134 -29.04 36.43 15.18
N ARG A 135 -29.31 37.17 16.25
CA ARG A 135 -29.88 36.70 17.52
C ARG A 135 -31.41 36.60 17.40
N ALA A 136 -31.97 35.40 17.56
CA ALA A 136 -33.39 35.23 17.87
C ALA A 136 -33.51 34.59 19.27
N LYS A 137 -34.20 35.30 20.17
CA LYS A 137 -34.53 34.85 21.53
C LYS A 137 -35.71 33.88 21.47
N ILE A 138 -35.55 32.62 21.87
CA ILE A 138 -36.66 31.73 22.24
C ILE A 138 -36.23 30.90 23.48
N PRO A 139 -37.12 30.68 24.47
CA PRO A 139 -36.75 30.37 25.85
C PRO A 139 -36.50 28.88 26.13
N MET A 140 -35.64 28.63 27.11
CA MET A 140 -35.35 27.31 27.69
C MET A 140 -36.59 26.63 28.29
N PRO A 141 -36.66 25.29 28.24
CA PRO A 141 -37.21 24.50 29.32
C PRO A 141 -36.09 23.87 30.16
N ASN A 142 -36.26 23.93 31.48
CA ASN A 142 -35.45 23.24 32.48
C ASN A 142 -35.66 21.73 32.38
N PHE A 143 -34.57 20.95 32.40
CA PHE A 143 -34.61 19.59 32.93
C PHE A 143 -33.36 19.30 33.76
N LEU A 144 -33.59 19.17 35.07
CA LEU A 144 -32.78 18.41 36.01
C LEU A 144 -32.56 16.99 35.47
N THR A 145 -31.35 16.45 35.62
CA THR A 145 -31.10 15.31 36.53
C THR A 145 -29.60 15.01 36.64
N LYS A 146 -29.19 14.75 37.88
CA LYS A 146 -27.87 14.36 38.35
C LYS A 146 -27.61 12.88 38.05
N SER A 147 -26.36 12.50 37.82
CA SER A 147 -25.79 11.27 38.40
C SER A 147 -24.27 11.23 38.21
N GLU A 148 -23.57 11.33 39.34
CA GLU A 148 -22.20 10.92 39.56
C GLU A 148 -22.10 9.39 39.43
N THR A 149 -21.09 8.85 38.75
CA THR A 149 -20.58 7.49 39.06
C THR A 149 -19.11 7.39 38.64
N THR A 150 -18.28 7.52 39.68
CA THR A 150 -17.01 6.85 40.00
C THR A 150 -16.28 6.04 38.92
N VAL A 151 -15.03 6.44 38.71
CA VAL A 151 -13.96 5.75 37.98
C VAL A 151 -13.39 4.63 38.86
N GLU A 152 -13.44 3.38 38.41
CA GLU A 152 -12.61 2.30 38.95
C GLU A 152 -11.57 1.84 37.93
N LEU A 153 -10.31 2.02 38.33
CA LEU A 153 -9.07 1.62 37.68
C LEU A 153 -8.84 0.13 37.95
N ILE A 154 -8.85 -0.71 36.91
CA ILE A 154 -8.47 -2.13 37.02
C ILE A 154 -7.22 -2.36 36.15
N GLU A 155 -6.07 -2.49 36.81
CA GLU A 155 -4.83 -2.96 36.20
C GLU A 155 -4.89 -4.47 35.88
N PRO A 156 -4.46 -4.92 34.70
CA PRO A 156 -4.31 -6.34 34.42
C PRO A 156 -2.92 -6.89 34.83
N PRO A 157 -2.83 -8.13 35.36
CA PRO A 157 -1.62 -8.71 35.95
C PRO A 157 -0.58 -9.23 34.92
N PRO A 158 0.69 -9.42 35.35
CA PRO A 158 1.83 -9.68 34.48
C PRO A 158 1.85 -11.09 33.86
N LYS A 159 2.10 -11.15 32.54
CA LYS A 159 2.25 -12.40 31.78
C LYS A 159 3.59 -13.07 32.06
N LYS A 160 3.54 -14.30 32.58
CA LYS A 160 4.69 -15.19 32.76
C LYS A 160 5.31 -15.60 31.41
N LEU A 161 6.64 -15.68 31.43
CA LEU A 161 7.53 -16.14 30.38
C LEU A 161 7.15 -17.53 29.87
N GLN A 162 7.06 -17.69 28.55
CA GLN A 162 7.03 -19.00 27.91
C GLN A 162 8.30 -19.26 27.08
N SER A 163 8.86 -20.40 27.44
CA SER A 163 9.92 -21.24 26.88
C SER A 163 10.30 -21.03 25.42
N ILE A 164 11.62 -21.01 25.26
CA ILE A 164 12.42 -21.26 24.06
C ILE A 164 12.00 -22.61 23.48
N ASN A 165 11.57 -22.63 22.22
CA ASN A 165 11.80 -23.75 21.28
C ASN A 165 11.57 -23.28 19.84
N GLY A 166 12.50 -23.67 18.97
CA GLY A 166 12.83 -23.03 17.71
C GLY A 166 11.68 -22.95 16.70
N CYS A 167 11.37 -21.73 16.29
CA CYS A 167 10.75 -21.43 15.02
C CYS A 167 11.60 -20.32 14.41
N MET A 168 12.12 -20.52 13.19
CA MET A 168 12.81 -19.46 12.45
C MET A 168 11.79 -18.36 12.10
N LYS A 169 11.51 -17.50 13.07
CA LYS A 169 10.80 -16.25 12.88
C LYS A 169 11.71 -15.38 12.05
N ARG A 170 11.26 -15.03 10.84
CA ARG A 170 11.86 -13.94 10.07
C ARG A 170 11.87 -12.73 11.00
N LYS A 171 13.07 -12.31 11.42
CA LYS A 171 13.26 -11.17 12.31
C LYS A 171 12.52 -9.98 11.71
N THR A 172 11.62 -9.39 12.48
CA THR A 172 10.93 -8.17 12.07
C THR A 172 11.98 -7.07 11.95
N GLY A 173 11.77 -6.02 11.15
CA GLY A 173 12.73 -4.90 11.04
C GLY A 173 13.17 -4.37 12.41
N ASP A 174 12.24 -4.31 13.37
CA ASP A 174 12.48 -3.91 14.76
C ASP A 174 13.39 -4.87 15.54
N ASP A 175 13.37 -6.17 15.24
CA ASP A 175 14.25 -7.16 15.89
C ASP A 175 15.69 -7.05 15.40
N VAL A 176 15.89 -6.55 14.18
CA VAL A 176 17.23 -6.27 13.63
C VAL A 176 17.78 -4.97 14.20
N LEU A 177 16.94 -3.94 14.32
CA LEU A 177 17.33 -2.65 14.92
C LEU A 177 17.78 -2.82 16.37
N LYS A 178 17.05 -3.59 17.18
CA LYS A 178 17.42 -3.89 18.57
C LYS A 178 18.77 -4.61 18.74
N LEU A 179 19.27 -5.29 17.70
CA LEU A 179 20.58 -5.95 17.73
C LEU A 179 21.73 -4.95 17.49
N LEU A 180 21.45 -3.85 16.80
CA LEU A 180 22.43 -2.82 16.44
C LEU A 180 22.38 -1.59 17.36
N GLU A 181 21.35 -1.49 18.20
CA GLU A 181 21.23 -0.45 19.22
C GLU A 181 22.23 -0.65 20.36
N THR A 182 22.96 0.40 20.68
CA THR A 182 23.81 0.49 21.88
C THR A 182 23.02 1.16 23.01
N ASP A 183 23.48 1.01 24.24
CA ASP A 183 22.79 1.63 25.38
C ASP A 183 22.75 3.17 25.27
N ASP A 184 23.72 3.76 24.58
CA ASP A 184 23.76 5.18 24.27
C ASP A 184 22.71 5.60 23.23
N THR A 185 22.41 4.77 22.22
CA THR A 185 21.43 5.14 21.18
C THR A 185 19.99 4.90 21.63
N LYS A 186 19.76 4.03 22.61
CA LYS A 186 18.42 3.77 23.18
C LYS A 186 17.82 4.97 23.92
N ILE A 187 18.67 5.83 24.49
CA ILE A 187 18.24 7.02 25.25
C ILE A 187 18.05 8.26 24.38
N LEU A 188 18.40 8.20 23.10
CA LEU A 188 18.32 9.34 22.18
C LEU A 188 16.90 9.51 21.64
N SER A 189 16.48 10.78 21.50
CA SER A 189 15.29 11.12 20.73
C SER A 189 15.50 10.82 19.24
N LEU A 190 14.41 10.63 18.49
CA LEU A 190 14.45 10.39 17.05
C LEU A 190 15.27 11.45 16.30
N ALA A 191 15.13 12.73 16.66
CA ALA A 191 15.88 13.82 16.03
C ALA A 191 17.39 13.73 16.29
N GLN A 192 17.79 13.34 17.51
CA GLN A 192 19.20 13.12 17.85
C GLN A 192 19.78 11.91 17.11
N LEU A 193 19.00 10.83 16.99
CA LEU A 193 19.38 9.64 16.24
C LEU A 193 19.58 9.97 14.74
N GLN A 194 18.66 10.72 14.15
CA GLN A 194 18.77 11.21 12.76
C GLN A 194 20.02 12.07 12.56
N ARG A 195 20.30 13.00 13.49
CA ARG A 195 21.52 13.82 13.45
C ARG A 195 22.79 12.97 13.53
N LEU A 196 22.81 11.97 14.39
CA LEU A 196 23.95 11.06 14.57
C LEU A 196 24.20 10.24 13.29
N VAL A 197 23.15 9.69 12.69
CA VAL A 197 23.24 8.95 11.43
C VAL A 197 23.83 9.82 10.32
N LEU A 198 23.38 11.07 10.18
CA LEU A 198 23.90 12.02 9.19
C LEU A 198 25.39 12.32 9.41
N LEU A 199 25.82 12.50 10.67
CA LEU A 199 27.23 12.73 10.99
C LEU A 199 28.10 11.52 10.64
N GLU A 200 27.65 10.30 10.93
CA GLU A 200 28.40 9.09 10.60
C GLU A 200 28.45 8.86 9.09
N GLN A 201 27.36 9.15 8.36
CA GLN A 201 27.35 9.13 6.88
C GLN A 201 28.37 10.11 6.30
N LEU A 202 28.45 11.35 6.81
CA LEU A 202 29.44 12.34 6.38
C LEU A 202 30.87 11.84 6.61
N LYS A 203 31.14 11.26 7.78
CA LYS A 203 32.46 10.69 8.11
C LYS A 203 32.87 9.58 7.14
N VAL A 204 31.94 8.68 6.80
CA VAL A 204 32.19 7.63 5.79
C VAL A 204 32.49 8.23 4.42
N LEU A 205 31.78 9.28 4.01
CA LEU A 205 32.03 9.96 2.74
C LEU A 205 33.41 10.65 2.73
N THR A 206 33.82 11.29 3.83
CA THR A 206 35.15 11.88 3.95
C THR A 206 36.25 10.84 3.83
N LEU A 207 36.11 9.69 4.49
CA LEU A 207 37.08 8.59 4.38
C LEU A 207 37.15 8.00 2.97
N LYS A 208 36.01 7.87 2.28
CA LYS A 208 35.98 7.43 0.88
C LYS A 208 36.72 8.41 -0.04
N ARG A 209 36.50 9.72 0.14
CA ARG A 209 37.21 10.76 -0.62
C ARG A 209 38.73 10.66 -0.43
N GLN A 210 39.18 10.54 0.82
CA GLN A 210 40.61 10.39 1.13
C GLN A 210 41.24 9.13 0.53
N ARG A 211 40.49 8.02 0.43
CA ARG A 211 40.98 6.81 -0.26
C ARG A 211 41.15 7.06 -1.76
N LEU A 212 40.15 7.68 -2.39
CA LEU A 212 40.19 8.00 -3.81
C LEU A 212 41.35 8.96 -4.14
N GLU A 213 41.57 10.00 -3.32
CA GLU A 213 42.70 10.93 -3.49
C GLU A 213 44.07 10.25 -3.37
N LYS A 214 44.18 9.18 -2.57
CA LYS A 214 45.41 8.37 -2.45
C LYS A 214 45.58 7.36 -3.58
N GLU A 215 44.47 6.88 -4.14
CA GLU A 215 44.46 5.87 -5.21
C GLU A 215 44.60 6.48 -6.61
N THR A 216 44.31 7.78 -6.79
CA THR A 216 44.69 8.50 -8.01
C THR A 216 46.15 8.93 -7.89
N PRO A 217 47.13 8.25 -8.53
CA PRO A 217 48.45 8.86 -8.70
C PRO A 217 48.26 10.18 -9.45
N ALA A 218 48.98 11.22 -9.01
CA ALA A 218 49.00 12.51 -9.67
C ALA A 218 49.19 12.28 -11.18
N ILE A 219 48.13 12.55 -11.95
CA ILE A 219 48.24 12.66 -13.40
C ILE A 219 49.11 13.90 -13.59
N THR A 220 50.41 13.68 -13.77
CA THR A 220 51.32 14.64 -14.35
C THR A 220 50.68 15.07 -15.66
N TYR A 221 50.14 16.28 -15.69
CA TYR A 221 49.77 16.96 -16.92
C TYR A 221 51.04 17.03 -17.77
N VAL A 222 51.16 16.11 -18.73
CA VAL A 222 52.08 16.28 -19.84
C VAL A 222 51.40 17.30 -20.73
N ASP A 223 51.94 18.51 -20.79
CA ASP A 223 51.55 19.53 -21.77
C ASP A 223 51.67 18.92 -23.17
N VAL A 224 50.52 18.53 -23.74
CA VAL A 224 50.44 18.13 -25.14
C VAL A 224 50.50 19.41 -25.96
N ASN A 225 51.68 19.65 -26.53
CA ASN A 225 51.96 20.78 -27.41
C ASN A 225 51.02 20.73 -28.63
N VAL A 226 50.08 21.69 -28.69
CA VAL A 226 49.03 21.81 -29.73
C VAL A 226 49.63 22.47 -30.97
N ASN A 227 50.57 21.81 -31.66
CA ASN A 227 51.19 22.41 -32.86
C ASN A 227 51.36 21.50 -34.07
N ASP A 228 50.81 20.29 -34.07
CA ASP A 228 50.71 19.48 -35.30
C ASP A 228 49.25 19.47 -35.77
N GLY A 229 48.90 20.51 -36.53
CA GLY A 229 47.66 20.54 -37.30
C GLY A 229 47.77 19.61 -38.51
N PRO A 230 46.75 18.78 -38.81
CA PRO A 230 46.73 18.04 -40.05
C PRO A 230 46.27 18.97 -41.19
N ASP A 231 47.14 19.15 -42.17
CA ASP A 231 46.81 19.72 -43.48
C ASP A 231 45.71 18.88 -44.14
N TYR A 232 44.51 19.45 -44.26
CA TYR A 232 43.44 18.91 -45.09
C TYR A 232 43.49 19.59 -46.45
N GLU A 233 44.04 18.89 -47.45
CA GLU A 233 43.83 19.22 -48.86
C GLU A 233 42.34 19.07 -49.21
N LEU A 234 41.72 20.17 -49.64
CA LEU A 234 40.39 20.20 -50.24
C LEU A 234 40.50 19.69 -51.68
N ALA A 235 39.82 18.58 -51.98
CA ALA A 235 39.61 18.14 -53.36
C ALA A 235 38.46 18.95 -53.98
N ASP A 236 38.74 19.58 -55.11
CA ASP A 236 37.75 20.27 -55.96
C ASP A 236 36.67 19.29 -56.47
N ILE A 237 35.41 19.49 -56.05
CA ILE A 237 34.18 19.14 -56.79
C ILE A 237 33.09 20.17 -56.48
#